data_AF-A0A3M8AJF6-F1
#
_entry.id   AF-A0A3M8AJF6-F1
#
_cell.length_a   1.000
_cell.length_b   1.000
_cell.length_c   1.000
_cell.angle_alpha   90.00
_cell.angle_beta   90.00
_cell.angle_gamma   90.00
#
_symmetry.space_group_name_H-M   'P 1'
#
loop_
_entity.id
_entity.type
_entity.pdbx_description
1 polymer ?
#
loop_
_entity_poly.entity_id
_entity_poly.type
_entity_poly.pdbx_seq_one_letter_code
_entity_poly.pdbx_strand_id
1 'polypeptide(L)'
;MSLSVIAYNNLQVSPYELIHLVELTITKKMNEHARLTLTGIVPEEMKDSYVQMTQAQTPIEISQVDAAGNATPLFAGIVLEIGIKAVRDVFYLSLEAVSPTYNLDVKRKSRSFQNKAMSYGALLQQIGADYPGID
;
A
#
# COMPACT_ATOMS: atom_id res chain seq x y z
N MET A 1 -23.36 -2.34 -16.23
CA MET A 1 -22.36 -2.82 -15.26
C MET A 1 -22.92 -2.56 -13.88
N SER A 2 -23.28 -3.60 -13.13
CA SER A 2 -23.74 -3.46 -11.75
C SER A 2 -22.60 -2.93 -10.90
N LEU A 3 -22.84 -1.85 -10.15
CA LEU A 3 -21.92 -1.37 -9.12
C LEU A 3 -21.73 -2.50 -8.10
N SER A 4 -20.59 -3.17 -8.14
CA SER A 4 -20.16 -4.11 -7.10
C SER A 4 -19.97 -3.30 -5.82
N VAL A 5 -20.91 -3.43 -4.89
CA VAL A 5 -20.83 -2.76 -3.58
C VAL A 5 -19.51 -3.15 -2.92
N ILE A 6 -18.65 -2.17 -2.63
CA ILE A 6 -17.48 -2.37 -1.78
C ILE A 6 -17.98 -2.51 -0.35
N ALA A 7 -17.78 -3.67 0.24
CA ALA A 7 -18.20 -3.99 1.59
C ALA A 7 -17.00 -4.55 2.36
N TYR A 8 -16.99 -4.41 3.68
CA TYR A 8 -15.86 -4.85 4.51
C TYR A 8 -15.49 -6.34 4.33
N ASN A 9 -16.44 -7.18 3.90
CA ASN A 9 -16.25 -8.62 3.70
C ASN A 9 -15.62 -9.00 2.36
N ASN A 10 -15.49 -8.05 1.43
CA ASN A 10 -14.94 -8.30 0.10
C ASN A 10 -13.60 -7.60 -0.13
N LEU A 11 -12.95 -7.15 0.94
CA LEU A 11 -11.62 -6.56 0.90
C LEU A 11 -10.58 -7.57 1.38
N GLN A 12 -9.55 -7.76 0.57
CA GLN A 12 -8.37 -8.53 0.91
C GLN A 12 -7.19 -7.61 1.13
N VAL A 13 -6.45 -7.84 2.21
CA VAL A 13 -5.23 -7.10 2.57
C VAL A 13 -4.08 -8.09 2.49
N SER A 14 -3.15 -7.88 1.57
CA SER A 14 -1.98 -8.74 1.39
C SER A 14 -0.73 -8.00 1.84
N PRO A 15 0.18 -8.61 2.63
CA PRO A 15 0.20 -10.01 3.11
C PRO A 15 -0.50 -10.25 4.46
N TYR A 16 -1.26 -9.28 4.99
CA TYR A 16 -1.81 -9.34 6.36
C TYR A 16 -3.21 -9.95 6.40
N GLU A 17 -3.32 -11.16 6.95
CA GLU A 17 -4.63 -11.77 7.18
C GLU A 17 -5.30 -11.18 8.43
N LEU A 18 -6.39 -10.46 8.21
CA LEU A 18 -7.23 -9.87 9.25
C LEU A 18 -8.44 -10.77 9.51
N ILE A 19 -8.77 -10.99 10.78
CA ILE A 19 -10.05 -11.58 11.18
C ILE A 19 -11.19 -10.61 10.89
N HIS A 20 -10.96 -9.32 11.15
CA HIS A 20 -11.96 -8.28 10.96
C HIS A 20 -11.29 -6.96 10.60
N LEU A 21 -11.74 -6.34 9.51
CA LEU A 21 -11.34 -4.98 9.16
C LEU A 21 -12.15 -3.98 9.99
N VAL A 22 -11.49 -3.19 10.84
CA VAL A 22 -12.16 -2.19 11.70
C VAL A 22 -12.31 -0.87 10.95
N GLU A 23 -11.23 -0.40 10.34
CA GLU A 23 -11.19 0.86 9.63
C GLU A 23 -10.18 0.79 8.48
N LEU A 24 -10.53 1.37 7.34
CA LEU A 24 -9.65 1.53 6.19
C LEU A 24 -9.89 2.91 5.58
N THR A 25 -8.83 3.71 5.48
CA THR A 25 -8.85 4.98 4.78
C THR A 25 -7.75 5.02 3.71
N ILE A 26 -8.15 5.31 2.48
CA ILE A 26 -7.24 5.56 1.36
C ILE A 26 -7.40 7.01 0.94
N THR A 27 -6.33 7.79 1.02
CA THR A 27 -6.32 9.21 0.63
C THR A 27 -5.38 9.42 -0.55
N LYS A 28 -5.94 9.92 -1.66
CA LYS A 28 -5.17 10.37 -2.83
C LYS A 28 -5.50 11.83 -3.10
N LYS A 29 -4.49 12.69 -3.05
CA LYS A 29 -4.59 14.10 -3.42
C LYS A 29 -3.73 14.39 -4.62
N MET A 30 -4.05 15.48 -5.33
CA MET A 30 -3.25 15.90 -6.47
C MET A 30 -1.85 16.28 -6.02
N ASN A 31 -0.83 15.76 -6.71
CA ASN A 31 0.59 15.99 -6.42
C ASN A 31 1.09 15.48 -5.05
N GLU A 32 0.34 14.62 -4.37
CA GLU A 32 0.80 13.92 -3.15
C GLU A 32 0.87 12.42 -3.39
N HIS A 33 1.75 11.73 -2.65
CA HIS A 33 1.75 10.27 -2.61
C HIS A 33 0.45 9.78 -1.98
N ALA A 34 -0.15 8.74 -2.58
CA ALA A 34 -1.34 8.13 -2.00
C ALA A 34 -0.97 7.48 -0.66
N ARG A 35 -1.80 7.70 0.36
CA ARG A 35 -1.60 7.17 1.70
C ARG A 35 -2.74 6.25 2.08
N LEU A 36 -2.39 5.27 2.90
CA LEU A 36 -3.30 4.27 3.41
C LEU A 36 -3.12 4.17 4.92
N THR A 37 -4.23 4.20 5.65
CA THR A 37 -4.28 3.85 7.07
C THR A 37 -5.29 2.73 7.26
N LEU A 38 -4.89 1.71 8.02
CA LEU A 38 -5.70 0.52 8.26
C LEU A 38 -5.64 0.15 9.73
N THR A 39 -6.81 -0.18 10.29
CA THR A 39 -6.94 -0.85 11.58
C THR A 39 -7.74 -2.14 11.39
N GLY A 40 -7.22 -3.24 11.91
CA GLY A 40 -7.88 -4.55 11.83
C GLY A 40 -7.58 -5.41 13.05
N ILE A 41 -8.41 -6.44 13.26
CA ILE A 41 -8.19 -7.46 14.28
C ILE A 41 -7.42 -8.61 13.65
N VAL A 42 -6.36 -9.06 14.31
CA VAL A 42 -5.53 -10.19 13.88
C VAL A 42 -5.60 -11.34 14.88
N PRO A 43 -5.35 -12.59 14.43
CA PRO A 43 -5.21 -13.73 15.35
C PRO A 43 -4.04 -13.52 16.31
N GLU A 44 -4.19 -13.97 17.55
CA GLU A 44 -3.12 -13.89 18.56
C GLU A 44 -1.84 -14.58 18.09
N GLU A 45 -1.95 -15.73 17.42
CA GLU A 45 -0.83 -16.54 16.94
C GLU A 45 0.07 -15.79 15.94
N MET A 46 -0.49 -14.83 15.20
CA MET A 46 0.21 -14.10 14.13
C MET A 46 0.74 -12.74 14.59
N LYS A 47 0.51 -12.32 15.84
CA LYS A 47 0.84 -10.98 16.31
C LYS A 47 2.34 -10.65 16.18
N ASP A 48 3.18 -11.50 16.75
CA ASP A 48 4.63 -11.25 16.75
C ASP A 48 5.22 -11.47 15.34
N SER A 49 4.61 -12.38 14.58
CA SER A 49 5.00 -12.66 13.20
C SER A 49 4.82 -11.45 12.31
N TYR A 50 3.69 -10.73 12.37
CA TYR A 50 3.47 -9.59 11.48
C TYR A 50 4.43 -8.42 11.75
N VAL A 51 4.73 -8.12 13.01
CA VAL A 51 5.70 -7.05 13.33
C VAL A 51 7.11 -7.48 12.94
N GLN A 52 7.49 -8.74 13.13
CA GLN A 52 8.84 -9.23 12.79
C GLN A 52 9.04 -9.48 11.29
N MET A 53 8.00 -9.88 10.56
CA MET A 53 8.04 -10.11 9.11
C MET A 53 8.00 -8.80 8.32
N THR A 54 7.42 -7.74 8.91
CA THR A 54 7.38 -6.43 8.26
C THR A 54 8.74 -5.76 8.37
N GLN A 55 9.47 -5.78 7.26
CA GLN A 55 10.75 -5.09 7.11
C GLN A 55 10.52 -3.71 6.49
N ALA A 56 11.57 -2.90 6.44
CA ALA A 56 11.54 -1.66 5.68
C ALA A 56 11.13 -1.97 4.22
N GLN A 57 10.12 -1.24 3.72
CA GLN A 57 9.57 -1.38 2.37
C GLN A 57 8.81 -2.68 2.08
N THR A 58 8.26 -3.37 3.08
CA THR A 58 7.33 -4.49 2.83
C THR A 58 6.18 -4.02 1.94
N PRO A 59 5.91 -4.70 0.80
CA PRO A 59 4.81 -4.34 -0.07
C PRO A 59 3.47 -4.67 0.59
N ILE A 60 2.48 -3.83 0.32
CA ILE A 60 1.10 -4.05 0.73
C ILE A 60 0.17 -3.78 -0.44
N GLU A 61 -0.83 -4.64 -0.59
CA GLU A 61 -1.91 -4.47 -1.56
C GLU A 61 -3.26 -4.60 -0.86
N ILE A 62 -4.19 -3.72 -1.22
CA ILE A 62 -5.61 -3.87 -0.91
C ILE A 62 -6.37 -4.08 -2.20
N SER A 63 -7.10 -5.17 -2.26
CA SER A 63 -7.87 -5.58 -3.42
C SER A 63 -9.31 -5.91 -3.04
N GLN A 64 -10.26 -5.53 -3.89
CA GLN A 64 -11.65 -5.96 -3.78
C GLN A 64 -11.81 -7.31 -4.49
N VAL A 65 -12.35 -8.31 -3.80
CA VAL A 65 -12.62 -9.64 -4.35
C VAL A 65 -14.11 -9.74 -4.69
N ASP A 66 -14.44 -10.09 -5.93
CA ASP A 66 -15.83 -10.32 -6.34
C ASP A 66 -16.33 -11.73 -5.96
N ALA A 67 -17.63 -11.99 -6.17
CA ALA A 67 -18.23 -13.29 -5.88
C ALA A 67 -17.69 -14.44 -6.75
N ALA A 68 -17.01 -14.13 -7.86
CA ALA A 68 -16.35 -15.10 -8.74
C ALA A 68 -14.88 -15.31 -8.36
N GLY A 69 -14.37 -14.60 -7.35
CA GLY A 69 -12.99 -14.67 -6.89
C GLY A 69 -12.01 -13.76 -7.64
N ASN A 70 -12.48 -12.86 -8.51
CA ASN A 70 -11.60 -11.91 -9.19
C ASN A 70 -11.21 -10.78 -8.23
N ALA A 71 -9.90 -10.55 -8.09
CA ALA A 71 -9.35 -9.46 -7.30
C ALA A 71 -9.13 -8.21 -8.18
N THR A 72 -9.69 -7.08 -7.76
CA THR A 72 -9.46 -5.76 -8.36
C THR A 72 -8.66 -4.88 -7.40
N PRO A 73 -7.46 -4.41 -7.76
CA PRO A 73 -6.64 -3.63 -6.85
C PRO A 73 -7.24 -2.25 -6.58
N LEU A 74 -7.28 -1.87 -5.31
CA LEU A 74 -7.70 -0.54 -4.83
C LEU A 74 -6.50 0.30 -4.38
N PHE A 75 -5.46 -0.35 -3.83
CA PHE A 75 -4.23 0.31 -3.41
C PHE A 75 -3.06 -0.65 -3.49
N ALA A 76 -1.91 -0.16 -3.95
CA ALA A 76 -0.62 -0.84 -3.86
C ALA A 76 0.43 0.14 -3.33
N GLY A 77 1.25 -0.31 -2.39
CA GLY A 77 2.23 0.55 -1.75
C GLY A 77 3.22 -0.21 -0.91
N ILE A 78 3.93 0.53 -0.07
CA ILE A 78 4.89 0.01 0.91
C ILE A 78 4.46 0.43 2.31
N VAL A 79 4.65 -0.48 3.27
CA VAL A 79 4.39 -0.21 4.69
C VAL A 79 5.43 0.76 5.22
N LEU A 80 4.97 1.84 5.84
CA LEU A 80 5.80 2.83 6.53
C LEU A 80 5.88 2.53 8.03
N GLU A 81 4.73 2.20 8.63
CA GLU A 81 4.61 1.94 10.05
C GLU A 81 3.61 0.82 10.28
N ILE A 82 3.90 -0.03 11.26
CA ILE A 82 3.02 -1.09 11.70
C ILE A 82 3.14 -1.25 13.21
N GLY A 83 2.02 -1.48 13.87
CA GLY A 83 1.95 -1.66 15.31
C GLY A 83 0.83 -2.59 15.70
N ILE A 84 0.99 -3.23 16.86
CA ILE A 84 -0.06 -4.07 17.46
C ILE A 84 -0.38 -3.54 18.84
N LYS A 85 -1.68 -3.42 19.12
CA LYS A 85 -2.22 -3.05 20.42
C LYS A 85 -3.14 -4.14 20.93
N ALA A 86 -2.85 -4.67 22.11
CA ALA A 86 -3.73 -5.62 22.79
C ALA A 86 -4.69 -4.88 23.74
N VAL A 87 -5.99 -5.14 23.63
CA VAL A 87 -7.02 -4.61 24.55
C VAL A 87 -7.98 -5.75 24.90
N ARG A 88 -7.98 -6.19 26.17
CA ARG A 88 -8.86 -7.27 26.68
C ARG A 88 -8.81 -8.53 25.79
N ASP A 89 -7.61 -9.02 25.53
CA ASP A 89 -7.31 -10.19 24.69
C ASP A 89 -7.70 -10.08 23.21
N VAL A 90 -8.02 -8.86 22.75
CA VAL A 90 -8.19 -8.55 21.32
C VAL A 90 -6.97 -7.82 20.81
N PHE A 91 -6.37 -8.32 19.72
CA PHE A 91 -5.17 -7.77 19.10
C PHE A 91 -5.52 -6.92 17.89
N TYR A 92 -5.30 -5.62 18.00
CA TYR A 92 -5.52 -4.64 16.95
C TYR A 92 -4.21 -4.35 16.22
N LEU A 93 -4.18 -4.62 14.92
CA LEU A 93 -3.14 -4.19 14.00
C LEU A 93 -3.47 -2.78 13.50
N SER A 94 -2.53 -1.86 13.65
CA SER A 94 -2.54 -0.53 13.01
C SER A 94 -1.43 -0.47 11.98
N LEU A 95 -1.75 -0.03 10.76
CA LEU A 95 -0.80 0.02 9.66
C LEU A 95 -0.94 1.33 8.88
N GLU A 96 0.20 1.93 8.54
CA GLU A 96 0.32 3.02 7.59
C GLU A 96 1.15 2.61 6.37
N ALA A 97 0.66 2.94 5.19
CA ALA A 97 1.36 2.68 3.93
C ALA A 97 1.27 3.85 2.95
N VAL A 98 2.20 3.86 2.00
CA VAL A 98 2.32 4.91 0.97
C VAL A 98 2.57 4.30 -0.40
N SER A 99 2.09 4.97 -1.46
CA SER A 99 2.33 4.56 -2.83
C SER A 99 3.83 4.53 -3.19
N PRO A 100 4.25 3.69 -4.16
CA PRO A 100 5.67 3.52 -4.51
C PRO A 100 6.38 4.80 -4.98
N THR A 101 5.63 5.80 -5.45
CA THR A 101 6.15 7.13 -5.80
C THR A 101 6.89 7.81 -4.64
N TYR A 102 6.62 7.42 -3.39
CA TYR A 102 7.39 7.88 -2.22
C TYR A 102 8.89 7.60 -2.33
N ASN A 103 9.29 6.52 -3.01
CA ASN A 103 10.70 6.18 -3.20
C ASN A 103 11.47 7.23 -4.02
N LEU A 104 10.79 8.07 -4.80
CA LEU A 104 11.38 9.20 -5.52
C LEU A 104 11.95 10.26 -4.55
N ASP A 105 11.34 10.40 -3.37
CA ASP A 105 11.69 11.42 -2.38
C ASP A 105 12.75 10.94 -1.38
N VAL A 106 12.95 9.62 -1.27
CA VAL A 106 13.87 9.01 -0.29
C VAL A 106 15.34 9.38 -0.54
N LYS A 107 15.78 9.44 -1.81
CA LYS A 107 17.19 9.68 -2.16
C LYS A 107 17.35 10.73 -3.24
N ARG A 108 18.08 11.80 -2.92
CA ARG A 108 18.50 12.79 -3.91
C ARG A 108 19.50 12.20 -4.90
N LYS A 109 19.26 12.43 -6.20
CA LYS A 109 20.16 12.05 -7.30
C LYS A 109 20.50 13.28 -8.12
N SER A 110 21.76 13.41 -8.53
CA SER A 110 22.20 14.45 -9.48
C SER A 110 22.44 13.82 -10.85
N ARG A 111 21.83 14.37 -11.90
CA ARG A 111 21.82 13.82 -13.27
C ARG A 111 21.79 14.96 -14.28
N SER A 112 22.38 14.72 -15.46
CA SER A 112 22.32 15.64 -16.59
C SER A 112 21.64 14.96 -17.77
N PHE A 113 20.67 15.65 -18.38
CA PHE A 113 19.96 15.20 -19.57
C PHE A 113 20.25 16.18 -20.70
N GLN A 114 21.10 15.79 -21.65
CA GLN A 114 21.67 16.71 -22.64
C GLN A 114 20.91 16.73 -23.98
N ASN A 115 20.03 15.75 -24.21
CA ASN A 115 19.25 15.68 -25.44
C ASN A 115 18.13 16.73 -25.43
N LYS A 116 18.35 17.86 -26.12
CA LYS A 116 17.39 18.97 -26.22
C LYS A 116 16.08 18.60 -26.91
N ALA A 117 16.04 17.54 -27.70
CA ALA A 117 14.84 17.07 -28.39
C ALA A 117 14.02 16.08 -27.55
N MET A 118 14.51 15.68 -26.37
CA MET A 118 13.79 14.76 -25.49
C MET A 118 12.55 15.42 -24.89
N SER A 119 11.42 14.73 -24.92
CA SER A 119 10.20 15.17 -24.26
C SER A 119 10.25 14.93 -22.75
N TYR A 120 9.47 15.68 -21.98
CA TYR A 120 9.31 15.43 -20.54
C TYR A 120 8.78 14.02 -20.25
N GLY A 121 7.88 13.48 -21.08
CA GLY A 121 7.39 12.11 -20.91
C GLY A 121 8.50 11.07 -21.02
N ALA A 122 9.37 11.19 -22.03
CA ALA A 122 10.52 10.30 -22.20
C ALA A 122 11.53 10.45 -21.06
N LEU A 123 11.75 11.68 -20.58
CA LEU A 123 12.60 11.96 -19.42
C LEU A 123 12.05 11.28 -18.15
N LEU A 124 10.75 11.40 -17.88
CA LEU A 124 10.11 10.78 -16.72
C LEU A 124 10.15 9.25 -16.80
N GLN A 125 9.92 8.65 -17.97
CA GLN A 125 10.10 7.21 -18.18
C GLN A 125 11.54 6.76 -17.89
N GLN A 126 12.53 7.53 -18.36
CA GLN A 126 13.93 7.22 -18.09
C GLN A 126 14.27 7.33 -16.59
N ILE A 127 13.72 8.33 -15.88
CA ILE A 127 13.88 8.44 -14.42
C ILE A 127 13.17 7.28 -13.72
N GLY A 128 11.98 6.92 -14.19
CA GLY A 128 11.12 5.89 -13.61
C GLY A 128 11.65 4.47 -13.70
N ALA A 129 12.48 4.17 -14.70
CA ALA A 129 13.12 2.86 -14.85
C ALA A 129 13.93 2.42 -13.61
N ASP A 130 14.40 3.36 -12.79
CA ASP A 130 15.11 3.07 -11.53
C ASP A 130 14.18 2.73 -10.35
N TYR A 131 12.87 2.94 -10.50
CA TYR A 131 11.89 2.85 -9.43
C TYR A 131 10.76 1.90 -9.84
N PRO A 132 10.88 0.60 -9.49
CA PRO A 132 9.82 -0.37 -9.76
C PRO A 132 8.50 0.05 -9.10
N GLY A 133 7.38 -0.13 -9.82
CA GLY A 133 6.05 0.14 -9.29
C GLY A 133 5.62 1.61 -9.30
N ILE A 134 6.37 2.50 -9.96
CA ILE A 134 5.84 3.82 -10.32
C ILE A 134 5.02 3.68 -11.61
N ASP A 135 3.78 4.17 -11.58
CA ASP A 135 2.83 4.23 -12.70
C ASP A 135 2.41 5.69 -12.92
#